data_AF-A0A1I5KQH8-F1
#
_entry.id   AF-A0A1I5KQH8-F1
#
_cell.length_a   1.000
_cell.length_b   1.000
_cell.length_c   1.000
_cell.angle_alpha   90.00
_cell.angle_beta   90.00
_cell.angle_gamma   90.00
#
_symmetry.space_group_name_H-M   'P 1'
#
loop_
_entity.id
_entity.type
_entity.pdbx_description
1 polymer ?
#
loop_
_entity_poly.entity_id
_entity_poly.type
_entity_poly.pdbx_seq_one_letter_code
_entity_poly.pdbx_strand_id
1 'polypeptide(L)' 'MARADDGTGGSHKNMVFGVLFGIGLVVALLPPIYIWAGEQHSNLLGLPLSVLYMFGVSGYVTAVCAALYVVELARGELD' A
#
# COMPACT_ATOMS: atom_id res chain seq x y z
N MET A 1 -9.97 -0.48 -37.53
CA MET A 1 -11.15 -0.81 -36.69
C MET A 1 -10.74 -0.51 -35.26
N ALA A 2 -11.01 0.71 -34.78
CA ALA A 2 -10.59 1.15 -33.45
C ALA A 2 -11.48 0.45 -32.42
N ARG A 3 -10.87 -0.33 -31.53
CA ARG A 3 -11.57 -0.94 -30.40
C ARG A 3 -11.93 0.19 -29.43
N ALA A 4 -13.22 0.37 -29.20
CA ALA A 4 -13.69 1.23 -28.12
C ALA A 4 -13.29 0.54 -26.81
N ASP A 5 -12.27 1.08 -26.13
CA ASP A 5 -12.04 0.80 -24.73
C ASP A 5 -13.21 1.40 -23.94
N ASP A 6 -14.07 0.52 -23.45
CA ASP A 6 -15.07 0.84 -22.44
C ASP A 6 -14.35 1.18 -21.13
N GLY A 7 -13.98 2.47 -20.98
CA GLY A 7 -13.19 3.06 -19.89
C GLY A 7 -13.71 2.84 -18.46
N THR A 8 -14.75 2.04 -18.29
CA THR A 8 -15.28 1.51 -17.03
C THR A 8 -14.36 0.49 -16.34
N GLY A 9 -13.53 -0.26 -17.10
CA GLY A 9 -12.62 -1.26 -16.55
C GLY A 9 -11.41 -0.67 -15.80
N GLY A 10 -10.82 0.41 -16.34
CA GLY A 10 -9.67 1.10 -15.73
C GLY A 10 -10.02 1.92 -14.49
N SER A 11 -11.23 2.50 -14.45
CA SER A 11 -11.66 3.36 -13.34
C SER A 11 -11.76 2.61 -12.01
N HIS A 12 -12.32 1.41 -11.99
CA HIS A 12 -12.42 0.59 -10.78
C HIS A 12 -11.05 0.12 -10.27
N LYS A 13 -10.15 -0.29 -11.17
CA LYS A 13 -8.78 -0.70 -10.82
C LYS A 13 -7.99 0.45 -10.18
N ASN A 14 -8.06 1.64 -10.79
CA ASN A 14 -7.42 2.84 -10.28
C ASN A 14 -8.01 3.27 -8.93
N MET A 15 -9.32 3.08 -8.73
CA MET A 15 -9.98 3.32 -7.45
C MET A 15 -9.49 2.33 -6.38
N VAL A 16 -9.38 1.03 -6.68
CA VAL A 16 -8.89 0.03 -5.73
C VAL A 16 -7.42 0.29 -5.37
N PHE A 17 -6.56 0.54 -6.37
CA PHE A 17 -5.17 0.93 -6.11
C PHE A 17 -5.10 2.19 -5.26
N GLY A 18 -5.83 3.25 -5.63
CA GLY A 18 -5.85 4.51 -4.92
C GLY A 18 -6.35 4.41 -3.48
N VAL A 19 -7.34 3.55 -3.21
CA VAL A 19 -7.84 3.29 -1.86
C VAL A 19 -6.81 2.54 -1.03
N LEU A 20 -6.24 1.44 -1.54
CA LEU A 20 -5.24 0.65 -0.80
C LEU A 20 -3.97 1.47 -0.54
N PHE A 21 -3.48 2.18 -1.55
CA PHE A 21 -2.35 3.08 -1.42
C PHE A 21 -2.66 4.25 -0.48
N GLY A 22 -3.86 4.84 -0.58
CA GLY A 22 -4.33 5.91 0.28
C GLY A 22 -4.42 5.49 1.75
N ILE A 23 -4.88 4.27 2.04
CA ILE A 23 -4.86 3.69 3.39
C ILE A 23 -3.41 3.57 3.88
N GLY A 24 -2.51 3.03 3.05
CA GLY A 24 -1.08 2.97 3.37
C GLY A 24 -0.48 4.34 3.65
N LEU A 25 -0.89 5.37 2.91
CA LEU A 25 -0.44 6.74 3.06
C LEU A 25 -1.01 7.36 4.35
N VAL A 26 -2.29 7.17 4.66
CA VAL A 26 -2.90 7.62 5.93
C VAL A 26 -2.17 6.98 7.11
N VAL A 27 -1.91 5.67 7.05
CA VAL A 27 -1.11 4.97 8.07
C VAL A 27 0.30 5.57 8.13
N ALA A 28 0.98 5.77 7.00
CA ALA A 28 2.30 6.43 6.97
C ALA A 28 2.29 7.84 7.58
N LEU A 29 1.22 8.60 7.32
CA LEU A 29 1.04 9.99 7.73
C LEU A 29 0.47 10.14 9.14
N LEU A 30 0.19 9.03 9.83
CA LEU A 30 -0.12 8.99 11.25
C LEU A 30 1.10 8.52 12.07
N PRO A 31 2.18 9.33 12.18
CA PRO A 31 3.15 9.18 13.27
C PRO A 31 2.53 9.06 14.68
N PRO A 32 1.40 9.72 15.00
CA PRO A 32 0.84 9.70 16.35
C PRO A 32 0.48 8.30 16.87
N ILE A 33 0.25 7.28 16.03
CA ILE A 33 -0.11 5.95 16.54
C ILE A 33 1.05 5.34 17.33
N TYR A 34 2.29 5.48 16.85
CA TYR A 34 3.47 4.97 17.57
C TYR A 34 4.01 5.97 18.60
N ILE A 35 3.78 7.28 18.43
CA ILE A 35 4.17 8.31 19.43
C ILE A 35 3.22 8.29 20.63
N TRP A 36 1.92 8.02 20.43
CA TRP A 36 0.96 7.81 21.51
C TRP A 36 1.25 6.51 22.29
N ALA A 37 1.81 5.49 21.62
CA ALA A 37 2.41 4.33 22.27
C ALA A 37 3.82 4.62 22.88
N GLY A 38 4.39 5.79 22.58
CA GLY A 38 5.78 6.16 22.82
C GLY A 38 6.10 6.78 24.18
N GLU A 39 5.11 7.02 25.05
CA GLU A 39 5.40 7.27 26.48
C GLU A 39 6.08 6.05 27.14
N GLN A 40 5.92 4.87 26.54
CA GLN A 40 6.67 3.68 26.90
C GLN A 40 7.72 3.44 25.82
N HIS A 41 8.99 3.33 26.22
CA HIS A 41 10.10 2.90 25.37
C HIS A 41 9.87 1.47 24.88
N SER A 42 8.95 1.32 23.92
CA SER A 42 8.43 0.05 23.46
C SER A 42 9.39 -0.51 22.43
N ASN A 43 10.47 -1.11 22.92
CA ASN A 43 11.34 -1.95 22.11
C ASN A 43 10.65 -3.30 21.93
N LEU A 44 10.33 -3.62 20.67
CA LEU A 44 9.81 -4.93 20.30
C LEU A 44 10.92 -5.67 19.54
N LEU A 45 11.26 -6.89 19.96
CA LEU A 45 12.34 -7.69 19.35
C LEU A 45 13.72 -6.99 19.33
N GLY A 46 13.97 -6.05 20.26
CA GLY A 46 15.23 -5.29 20.31
C GLY A 46 15.32 -4.14 19.32
N LEU A 47 14.26 -3.87 18.55
CA LEU A 47 14.17 -2.73 17.63
C LEU A 47 13.15 -1.70 18.14
N PRO A 48 13.40 -0.40 17.90
CA PRO A 48 12.41 0.64 18.17
C PRO A 48 11.15 0.40 17.35
N LEU A 49 9.98 0.58 17.97
CA LEU A 49 8.69 0.40 17.30
C LEU A 49 8.57 1.23 16.00
N SER A 50 9.19 2.41 15.95
CA SER A 50 9.22 3.29 14.78
C SER A 50 9.91 2.63 13.57
N VAL A 51 10.96 1.84 13.80
CA VAL A 51 11.68 1.11 12.74
C VAL A 51 10.80 -0.01 12.19
N LEU A 52 10.18 -0.78 13.07
CA LEU A 52 9.24 -1.84 12.67
C LEU A 52 8.03 -1.28 11.92
N TYR A 53 7.53 -0.12 12.36
CA TYR A 53 6.45 0.60 11.70
C TYR A 53 6.84 1.03 10.29
N MET A 54 8.03 1.60 10.12
CA MET A 54 8.55 1.98 8.81
C MET A 54 8.63 0.77 7.86
N PHE A 55 9.15 -0.36 8.34
CA PHE A 55 9.20 -1.60 7.55
C PHE A 55 7.81 -2.17 7.26
N GLY A 56 6.86 -2.06 8.20
CA GLY A 56 5.47 -2.48 7.99
C GLY A 56 4.77 -1.67 6.91
N VAL A 57 4.88 -0.34 6.96
CA VAL A 57 4.27 0.57 5.97
C VAL A 57 4.90 0.39 4.60
N SER A 58 6.23 0.39 4.50
CA SER A 58 6.94 0.18 3.24
C SER A 58 6.68 -1.21 2.66
N GLY A 59 6.65 -2.24 3.50
CA GLY A 59 6.30 -3.61 3.11
C GLY A 59 4.87 -3.70 2.59
N TYR A 60 3.90 -3.08 3.27
CA TYR A 60 2.51 -3.02 2.84
C TYR A 60 2.38 -2.38 1.45
N VAL A 61 2.96 -1.20 1.24
CA VAL A 61 2.90 -0.50 -0.04
C VAL A 61 3.54 -1.33 -1.16
N THR A 62 4.71 -1.92 -0.89
CA THR A 62 5.41 -2.79 -1.85
C THR A 62 4.57 -4.02 -2.21
N ALA A 63 3.95 -4.66 -1.21
CA ALA A 63 3.10 -5.83 -1.42
C ALA A 63 1.83 -5.50 -2.22
N VAL A 64 1.20 -4.34 -1.96
CA VAL A 64 0.04 -3.87 -2.73
C VAL A 64 0.42 -3.64 -4.19
N CYS A 65 1.54 -2.97 -4.45
CA CYS A 65 2.05 -2.75 -5.80
C CYS A 65 2.39 -4.08 -6.50
N ALA A 66 3.06 -4.99 -5.81
CA ALA A 66 3.44 -6.30 -6.37
C ALA A 66 2.20 -7.17 -6.66
N ALA A 67 1.22 -7.20 -5.76
CA ALA A 67 0.00 -7.97 -5.94
C ALA A 67 -0.80 -7.48 -7.15
N LEU A 68 -0.91 -6.16 -7.31
CA LEU A 68 -1.59 -5.57 -8.47
C LEU A 68 -0.80 -5.86 -9.76
N TYR A 69 0.52 -5.65 -9.75
CA TYR A 69 1.37 -6.02 -10.88
C TYR A 69 1.20 -7.49 -11.31
N VAL A 70 1.15 -8.43 -10.37
CA VAL A 70 0.91 -9.85 -10.67
C VAL A 70 -0.48 -10.09 -11.26
N VAL A 71 -1.52 -9.40 -10.75
CA VAL A 71 -2.88 -9.49 -11.29
C VAL A 71 -2.95 -8.94 -12.72
N GLU A 72 -2.33 -7.79 -12.98
CA GLU A 72 -2.22 -7.21 -14.32
C GLU A 72 -1.42 -8.11 -15.28
N LEU A 73 -0.32 -8.71 -14.81
CA LEU A 73 0.48 -9.67 -15.59
C LEU A 73 -0.32 -10.91 -15.97
N ALA A 74 -1.08 -11.49 -15.01
CA ALA A 74 -1.92 -12.66 -15.26
C ALA A 74 -3.08 -12.39 -16.24
N ARG A 75 -3.49 -11.12 -16.39
CA ARG A 75 -4.53 -10.69 -17.33
C ARG A 75 -3.98 -10.39 -18.73
N GLY A 76 -2.66 -10.43 -18.92
CA GLY A 76 -2.01 -10.11 -20.19
C GLY A 76 -2.15 -8.64 -20.60
N GLU A 77 -2.39 -7.75 -19.63
CA GLU A 77 -2.48 -6.30 -19.85
C GLU A 77 -1.11 -5.59 -19.79
N LEU A 78 -0.07 -6.33 -19.42
CA LEU A 78 1.33 -5.88 -19.44
C LEU A 78 2.06 -6.62 -20.58
N ASP A 79 2.63 -5.85 -21.50
CA ASP A 79 3.48 -6.33 -22.61
C ASP A 79 4.85 -6.82 -22.10
#